data_AF-A0A7J8T7T7-F1
#
_entry.id   AF-A0A7J8T7T7-F1
#
_cell.length_a   1.000
_cell.length_b   1.000
_cell.length_c   1.000
_cell.angle_alpha   90.00
_cell.angle_beta   90.00
_cell.angle_gamma   90.00
#
_symmetry.space_group_name_H-M   'P 1'
#
loop_
_entity.id
_entity.type
_entity.pdbx_description
1 polymer ?
#
loop_
_entity_poly.entity_id
_entity_poly.type
_entity_poly.pdbx_seq_one_letter_code
_entity_poly.pdbx_strand_id
1 'polypeptide(L)'
;MKLHPWQYKAKKSLKKLRLLAWAILCRAHIREARWFYGGQTPTFDEYIKNAWISIGSLGGLVLLCFVEADSIVNQFPNCLKDYSQLFYWSSLITRLSDDLGTSKAEMERGDIPKAVQAYMIEKGVSEETARNHVKELISNSWKKINEEILDNRFSRAIVNLSKNMARTAQCIYQHGDGFGTSTGVTKDCIISSILRPIPI
;
A
#
# COMPACT_ATOMS: atom_id res chain seq x y z
N MET A 1 28.07 27.57 1.21
CA MET A 1 27.14 27.91 2.30
C MET A 1 27.11 26.75 3.30
N LYS A 2 27.50 26.93 4.56
CA LYS A 2 27.43 25.87 5.59
C LYS A 2 25.98 25.73 6.06
N LEU A 3 25.50 24.49 6.20
CA LEU A 3 24.15 24.21 6.67
C LEU A 3 24.00 24.60 8.16
N HIS A 4 22.81 25.08 8.54
CA HIS A 4 22.48 25.41 9.92
C HIS A 4 22.36 24.12 10.76
N PRO A 5 22.71 24.11 12.07
CA PRO A 5 22.68 22.90 12.90
C PRO A 5 21.35 22.13 12.89
N TRP A 6 20.20 22.81 12.77
CA TRP A 6 18.89 22.14 12.64
C TRP A 6 18.77 21.30 11.36
N GLN A 7 19.41 21.72 10.27
CA GLN A 7 19.36 21.03 8.97
C GLN A 7 20.13 19.71 9.02
N TYR A 8 21.23 19.66 9.79
CA TYR A 8 21.97 18.42 10.03
C TYR A 8 21.15 17.41 10.83
N LYS A 9 20.44 17.86 11.88
CA LYS A 9 19.55 17.02 12.69
C LYS A 9 18.41 16.45 11.83
N ALA A 10 17.79 17.27 11.01
CA ALA A 10 16.73 16.86 10.08
C ALA A 10 17.21 15.80 9.08
N LYS A 11 18.36 16.01 8.42
CA LYS A 11 18.95 15.03 7.49
C LYS A 11 19.25 13.69 8.15
N LYS A 12 19.75 13.70 9.39
CA LYS A 12 20.03 12.46 10.15
C LYS A 12 18.74 11.69 10.48
N SER A 13 17.67 12.39 10.88
CA SER A 13 16.35 11.80 11.14
C SER A 13 15.74 11.17 9.88
N LEU A 14 15.79 11.87 8.73
CA LEU A 14 15.31 11.37 7.44
C LEU A 14 16.07 10.11 6.99
N LYS A 15 17.40 10.09 7.16
CA LYS A 15 18.20 8.89 6.85
C LYS A 15 17.79 7.70 7.70
N LYS A 16 17.58 7.90 9.01
CA LYS A 16 17.13 6.83 9.92
C LYS A 16 15.74 6.31 9.54
N LEU A 17 14.82 7.20 9.18
CA LEU A 17 13.49 6.83 8.71
C LEU A 17 13.54 5.96 7.46
N ARG A 18 14.31 6.37 6.45
CA ARG A 18 14.46 5.59 5.21
C ARG A 18 14.94 4.17 5.50
N LEU A 19 16.00 4.05 6.30
CA LEU A 19 16.55 2.75 6.68
C LEU A 19 15.52 1.90 7.43
N LEU A 20 14.75 2.51 8.33
CA LEU A 20 13.69 1.82 9.06
C LEU A 20 12.57 1.33 8.13
N ALA A 21 12.10 2.16 7.20
CA ALA A 21 11.06 1.79 6.24
C ALA A 21 11.51 0.62 5.35
N TRP A 22 12.72 0.69 4.80
CA TRP A 22 13.32 -0.42 4.03
C TRP A 22 13.47 -1.69 4.87
N ALA A 23 13.94 -1.57 6.12
CA ALA A 23 14.10 -2.73 6.99
C ALA A 23 12.75 -3.39 7.34
N ILE A 24 11.68 -2.59 7.52
CA ILE A 24 10.32 -3.10 7.72
C ILE A 24 9.83 -3.85 6.47
N LEU A 25 10.00 -3.26 5.29
CA LEU A 25 9.60 -3.86 4.02
C LEU A 25 10.35 -5.18 3.76
N CYS A 26 11.68 -5.19 3.91
CA CYS A 26 12.48 -6.40 3.73
C CYS A 26 12.05 -7.52 4.71
N ARG A 27 11.72 -7.19 5.96
CA ARG A 27 11.20 -8.19 6.91
C ARG A 27 9.87 -8.77 6.46
N ALA A 28 8.98 -7.95 5.89
CA ALA A 28 7.70 -8.43 5.37
C ALA A 28 7.88 -9.36 4.16
N HIS A 29 8.78 -9.02 3.23
CA HIS A 29 9.11 -9.91 2.11
C HIS A 29 9.80 -11.20 2.55
N ILE A 30 10.72 -11.15 3.52
CA ILE A 30 11.35 -12.36 4.07
C ILE A 30 10.29 -13.27 4.71
N ARG A 31 9.25 -12.72 5.33
CA ARG A 31 8.14 -13.52 5.87
C ARG A 31 7.37 -14.24 4.77
N GLU A 32 7.05 -13.56 3.67
CA GLU A 32 6.40 -14.20 2.52
C GLU A 32 7.28 -15.25 1.87
N ALA A 33 8.58 -14.96 1.71
CA ALA A 33 9.54 -15.94 1.20
C ALA A 33 9.63 -17.19 2.08
N ARG A 34 9.58 -17.04 3.41
CA ARG A 34 9.54 -18.18 4.33
C ARG A 34 8.27 -19.00 4.19
N TRP A 35 7.12 -18.37 3.99
CA TRP A 35 5.88 -19.09 3.69
C TRP A 35 6.00 -19.87 2.39
N PHE A 36 6.49 -19.24 1.34
CA PHE A 36 6.70 -19.84 0.02
C PHE A 36 7.66 -21.05 0.08
N TYR A 37 8.92 -20.84 0.48
CA TYR A 37 9.93 -21.89 0.49
C TYR A 37 9.70 -22.95 1.57
N GLY A 38 9.00 -22.58 2.66
CA GLY A 38 8.64 -23.50 3.73
C GLY A 38 7.38 -24.32 3.46
N GLY A 39 6.68 -24.08 2.34
CA GLY A 39 5.39 -24.72 2.06
C GLY A 39 4.30 -24.40 3.08
N GLN A 40 4.44 -23.29 3.80
CA GLN A 40 3.48 -22.88 4.83
C GLN A 40 2.38 -22.03 4.20
N THR A 41 1.12 -22.39 4.46
CA THR A 41 -0.03 -21.58 4.07
C THR A 41 -0.43 -20.69 5.25
N PRO A 42 -0.29 -19.35 5.14
CA PRO A 42 -0.76 -18.45 6.18
C PRO A 42 -2.29 -18.47 6.27
N THR A 43 -2.84 -18.21 7.46
CA THR A 43 -4.26 -17.84 7.57
C THR A 43 -4.51 -16.49 6.90
N PHE A 44 -5.76 -16.18 6.59
CA PHE A 44 -6.14 -14.88 6.03
C PHE A 44 -5.66 -13.73 6.92
N ASP A 45 -5.89 -13.81 8.23
CA ASP A 45 -5.48 -12.78 9.18
C ASP A 45 -3.95 -12.66 9.30
N GLU A 46 -3.23 -13.78 9.27
CA GLU A 46 -1.76 -13.77 9.29
C GLU A 46 -1.18 -13.15 8.03
N TYR A 47 -1.75 -13.49 6.86
CA TYR A 47 -1.39 -12.90 5.59
C TYR A 47 -1.63 -11.39 5.62
N ILE A 48 -2.85 -10.94 5.95
CA ILE A 48 -3.21 -9.52 5.95
C ILE A 48 -2.27 -8.71 6.85
N LYS A 49 -1.94 -9.19 8.06
CA LYS A 49 -1.02 -8.51 8.99
C LYS A 49 0.37 -8.23 8.39
N ASN A 50 0.81 -9.03 7.42
CA ASN A 50 2.06 -8.83 6.70
C ASN A 50 1.86 -8.10 5.35
N ALA A 51 0.77 -8.41 4.65
CA ALA A 51 0.56 -8.05 3.25
C ALA A 51 0.37 -6.54 3.02
N TRP A 52 -0.24 -5.83 3.97
CA TRP A 52 -0.34 -4.36 3.90
C TRP A 52 1.03 -3.67 4.02
N ILE A 53 2.04 -4.36 4.55
CA ILE A 53 3.42 -3.89 4.61
C ILE A 53 4.17 -4.29 3.34
N SER A 54 4.06 -5.57 2.94
CA SER A 54 4.81 -6.13 1.81
C SER A 54 4.45 -5.52 0.45
N ILE A 55 3.26 -4.92 0.33
CA ILE A 55 2.84 -4.16 -0.86
C ILE A 55 3.72 -2.92 -1.11
N GLY A 56 4.55 -2.51 -0.14
CA GLY A 56 5.53 -1.43 -0.35
C GLY A 56 4.99 -0.02 -0.14
N SER A 57 3.74 0.12 0.32
CA SER A 57 3.08 1.42 0.56
C SER A 57 3.80 2.33 1.57
N LEU A 58 4.66 1.79 2.44
CA LEU A 58 5.56 2.58 3.29
C LEU A 58 6.56 3.44 2.49
N GLY A 59 6.81 3.09 1.22
CA GLY A 59 7.55 3.93 0.27
C GLY A 59 6.88 5.28 0.03
N GLY A 60 5.54 5.36 0.05
CA GLY A 60 4.79 6.61 -0.04
C GLY A 60 5.06 7.55 1.13
N LEU A 61 5.17 7.02 2.35
CA LEU A 61 5.53 7.80 3.54
C LEU A 61 6.96 8.36 3.45
N VAL A 62 7.89 7.58 2.89
CA VAL A 62 9.26 8.04 2.61
C VAL A 62 9.27 9.16 1.56
N LEU A 63 8.49 9.03 0.48
CA LEU A 63 8.35 10.07 -0.56
C LEU A 63 7.79 11.37 0.01
N LEU A 64 6.77 11.30 0.87
CA LEU A 64 6.20 12.48 1.52
C LEU A 64 7.24 13.24 2.35
N CYS A 65 8.12 12.52 3.05
CA CYS A 65 9.19 13.14 3.81
C CYS A 65 10.22 13.88 2.95
N PHE A 66 10.29 13.60 1.64
CA PHE A 66 11.10 14.38 0.71
C PHE A 66 10.40 15.65 0.23
N VAL A 67 9.07 15.63 0.11
CA VAL A 67 8.26 16.79 -0.35
C VAL A 67 8.02 17.78 0.78
N GLU A 68 7.79 17.29 2.00
CA GLU A 68 7.35 18.07 3.17
C GLU A 68 8.38 18.02 4.32
N ALA A 69 9.68 17.98 3.96
CA ALA A 69 10.77 17.69 4.89
C ALA A 69 10.79 18.59 6.14
N ASP A 70 10.45 19.87 6.02
CA ASP A 70 10.49 20.81 7.13
C ASP A 70 9.30 20.68 8.10
N SER A 71 8.11 20.29 7.59
CA SER A 71 6.90 20.09 8.41
C SER A 71 6.88 18.71 9.10
N ILE A 72 7.37 17.67 8.42
CA ILE A 72 7.24 16.28 8.88
C ILE A 72 8.33 15.89 9.88
N VAL A 73 9.55 16.40 9.72
CA VAL A 73 10.70 16.04 10.58
C VAL A 73 10.44 16.37 12.05
N ASN A 74 9.70 17.43 12.34
CA ASN A 74 9.44 17.88 13.72
C ASN A 74 8.33 17.08 14.41
N GLN A 75 7.39 16.50 13.65
CA GLN A 75 6.29 15.69 14.20
C GLN A 75 6.65 14.19 14.25
N PHE A 76 7.81 13.83 13.70
CA PHE A 76 8.18 12.47 13.29
C PHE A 76 8.16 11.36 14.36
N PRO A 77 8.62 11.58 15.61
CA PRO A 77 8.58 10.53 16.64
C PRO A 77 7.17 10.08 17.01
N ASN A 78 6.19 10.97 16.90
CA ASN A 78 4.77 10.69 17.14
C ASN A 78 4.05 10.25 15.85
N CYS A 79 4.60 10.63 14.68
CA CYS A 79 4.04 10.34 13.36
C CYS A 79 3.80 8.85 13.09
N LEU A 80 4.73 7.97 13.46
CA LEU A 80 4.62 6.54 13.14
C LEU A 80 3.46 5.85 13.87
N LYS A 81 3.03 6.39 15.01
CA LYS A 81 1.93 5.83 15.82
C LYS A 81 0.59 6.45 15.42
N ASP A 82 0.55 7.77 15.19
CA ASP A 82 -0.70 8.50 14.92
C ASP A 82 -1.12 8.47 13.44
N TYR A 83 -0.17 8.56 12.49
CA TYR A 83 -0.48 8.40 11.05
C TYR A 83 -0.63 6.93 10.64
N SER A 84 -0.40 5.99 11.57
CA SER A 84 -0.44 4.55 11.29
C SER A 84 -1.77 4.14 10.67
N GLN A 85 -2.90 4.73 11.09
CA GLN A 85 -4.22 4.31 10.65
C GLN A 85 -4.51 4.71 9.20
N LEU A 86 -4.37 5.98 8.82
CA LEU A 86 -4.59 6.40 7.42
C LEU A 86 -3.69 5.65 6.44
N PHE A 87 -2.42 5.48 6.79
CA PHE A 87 -1.49 4.71 5.96
C PHE A 87 -1.83 3.23 5.96
N TYR A 88 -2.21 2.64 7.10
CA TYR A 88 -2.65 1.26 7.18
C TYR A 88 -3.84 1.00 6.27
N TRP A 89 -4.94 1.76 6.41
CA TRP A 89 -6.15 1.59 5.61
C TRP A 89 -5.88 1.80 4.13
N SER A 90 -5.09 2.82 3.78
CA SER A 90 -4.73 3.02 2.38
C SER A 90 -3.85 1.89 1.83
N SER A 91 -2.89 1.40 2.61
CA SER A 91 -2.02 0.30 2.19
C SER A 91 -2.78 -1.01 2.07
N LEU A 92 -3.76 -1.23 2.94
CA LEU A 92 -4.67 -2.36 2.89
C LEU A 92 -5.52 -2.32 1.63
N ILE A 93 -6.11 -1.16 1.28
CA ILE A 93 -6.84 -1.01 0.00
C ILE A 93 -5.91 -1.30 -1.18
N THR A 94 -4.68 -0.77 -1.17
CA THR A 94 -3.70 -1.06 -2.23
C THR A 94 -3.46 -2.55 -2.38
N ARG A 95 -3.14 -3.23 -1.26
CA ARG A 95 -2.89 -4.68 -1.24
C ARG A 95 -4.11 -5.48 -1.72
N LEU A 96 -5.29 -5.19 -1.19
CA LEU A 96 -6.49 -5.95 -1.55
C LEU A 96 -6.89 -5.70 -3.02
N SER A 97 -6.62 -4.52 -3.56
CA SER A 97 -6.86 -4.22 -4.98
C SER A 97 -5.87 -4.98 -5.88
N ASP A 98 -4.59 -4.99 -5.51
CA ASP A 98 -3.53 -5.79 -6.14
C ASP A 98 -3.94 -7.26 -6.16
N ASP A 99 -4.18 -7.86 -4.99
CA ASP A 99 -4.55 -9.26 -4.84
C ASP A 99 -5.80 -9.63 -5.66
N LEU A 100 -6.79 -8.74 -5.80
CA LEU A 100 -7.95 -8.99 -6.67
C LEU A 100 -7.57 -9.01 -8.15
N GLY A 101 -6.67 -8.11 -8.58
CA GLY A 101 -6.24 -7.97 -9.97
C GLY A 101 -5.23 -9.03 -10.41
N THR A 102 -4.42 -9.55 -9.49
CA THR A 102 -3.30 -10.47 -9.76
C THR A 102 -3.61 -11.93 -9.43
N SER A 103 -4.68 -12.19 -8.65
CA SER A 103 -5.02 -13.48 -8.03
C SER A 103 -4.78 -14.70 -8.93
N LYS A 104 -5.26 -14.65 -10.18
CA LYS A 104 -5.22 -15.76 -11.12
C LYS A 104 -3.80 -16.04 -11.61
N ALA A 105 -3.09 -15.00 -12.02
CA ALA A 105 -1.73 -15.12 -12.56
C ALA A 105 -0.74 -15.57 -11.49
N GLU A 106 -0.92 -15.14 -10.24
CA GLU A 106 -0.07 -15.55 -9.12
C GLU A 106 -0.28 -17.02 -8.74
N MET A 107 -1.53 -17.51 -8.78
CA MET A 107 -1.83 -18.93 -8.59
C MET A 107 -1.18 -19.81 -9.66
N GLU A 108 -1.25 -19.41 -10.94
CA GLU A 108 -0.65 -20.16 -12.05
C GLU A 108 0.88 -20.26 -11.93
N ARG A 109 1.53 -19.26 -11.30
CA ARG A 109 2.97 -19.26 -11.02
C ARG A 109 3.35 -20.03 -9.76
N GLY A 110 2.38 -20.50 -8.98
CA GLY A 110 2.58 -21.24 -7.75
C GLY A 110 2.99 -20.38 -6.55
N ASP A 111 2.63 -19.09 -6.53
CA ASP A 111 2.91 -18.21 -5.39
C ASP A 111 2.08 -18.61 -4.14
N ILE A 112 2.40 -18.04 -2.97
CA ILE A 112 1.64 -18.24 -1.75
C ILE A 112 0.18 -17.78 -1.91
N PRO A 113 -0.78 -18.41 -1.20
CA PRO A 113 -2.15 -17.91 -1.14
C PRO A 113 -2.20 -16.44 -0.68
N LYS A 114 -2.74 -15.57 -1.55
CA LYS A 114 -2.99 -14.15 -1.25
C LYS A 114 -4.36 -13.98 -0.58
N ALA A 115 -4.88 -12.76 -0.47
CA ALA A 115 -6.12 -12.49 0.27
C ALA A 115 -7.31 -13.38 -0.17
N VAL A 116 -7.54 -13.50 -1.48
CA VAL A 116 -8.66 -14.30 -2.01
C VAL A 116 -8.48 -15.78 -1.66
N GLN A 117 -7.33 -16.35 -1.98
CA GLN A 117 -7.05 -17.77 -1.77
C GLN A 117 -6.95 -18.13 -0.30
N ALA A 118 -6.27 -17.32 0.50
CA ALA A 118 -6.16 -17.53 1.95
C ALA A 118 -7.55 -17.56 2.61
N TYR A 119 -8.46 -16.67 2.20
CA TYR A 119 -9.83 -16.66 2.71
C TYR A 119 -10.64 -17.89 2.26
N MET A 120 -10.53 -18.27 0.97
CA MET A 120 -11.18 -19.48 0.45
C MET A 120 -10.75 -20.72 1.24
N ILE A 121 -9.44 -20.88 1.44
CA ILE A 121 -8.85 -22.03 2.14
C ILE A 121 -9.28 -22.04 3.61
N GLU A 122 -9.17 -20.91 4.30
CA GLU A 122 -9.48 -20.83 5.72
C GLU A 122 -10.97 -21.05 6.03
N LYS A 123 -11.87 -20.50 5.20
CA LYS A 123 -13.32 -20.57 5.43
C LYS A 123 -14.01 -21.68 4.65
N GLY A 124 -13.32 -22.37 3.74
CA GLY A 124 -13.91 -23.40 2.89
C GLY A 124 -14.98 -22.88 1.94
N VAL A 125 -14.82 -21.64 1.44
CA VAL A 125 -15.82 -20.96 0.60
C VAL A 125 -15.41 -20.88 -0.87
N SER A 126 -16.38 -20.60 -1.75
CA SER A 126 -16.12 -20.39 -3.18
C SER A 126 -15.25 -19.15 -3.44
N GLU A 127 -14.59 -19.10 -4.60
CA GLU A 127 -13.80 -17.94 -5.01
C GLU A 127 -14.66 -16.67 -5.08
N GLU A 128 -15.88 -16.78 -5.61
CA GLU A 128 -16.79 -15.64 -5.68
C GLU A 128 -17.07 -15.04 -4.29
N THR A 129 -17.37 -15.91 -3.31
CA THR A 129 -17.59 -15.48 -1.92
C THR A 129 -16.36 -14.82 -1.33
N ALA A 130 -15.17 -15.39 -1.54
CA ALA A 130 -13.92 -14.80 -1.07
C ALA A 130 -13.60 -13.45 -1.73
N ARG A 131 -13.81 -13.32 -3.05
CA ARG A 131 -13.64 -12.04 -3.76
C ARG A 131 -14.62 -10.99 -3.26
N ASN A 132 -15.86 -11.38 -2.96
CA ASN A 132 -16.86 -10.48 -2.38
C ASN A 132 -16.47 -10.02 -0.97
N HIS A 133 -15.93 -10.93 -0.14
CA HIS A 133 -15.37 -10.56 1.17
C HIS A 133 -14.22 -9.55 1.05
N VAL A 134 -13.28 -9.78 0.12
CA VAL A 134 -12.17 -8.84 -0.12
C VAL A 134 -12.68 -7.47 -0.58
N LYS A 135 -13.68 -7.42 -1.46
CA LYS A 135 -14.32 -6.15 -1.88
C LYS A 135 -15.01 -5.44 -0.71
N GLU A 136 -15.65 -6.19 0.19
CA GLU A 136 -16.26 -5.64 1.39
C GLU A 136 -15.21 -5.03 2.32
N LEU A 137 -14.06 -5.71 2.52
CA LEU A 137 -12.94 -5.18 3.29
C LEU A 137 -12.38 -3.89 2.69
N ILE A 138 -12.30 -3.78 1.36
CA ILE A 138 -11.93 -2.52 0.68
C ILE A 138 -12.94 -1.43 1.00
N SER A 139 -14.24 -1.72 0.90
CA SER A 139 -15.32 -0.77 1.22
C SER A 139 -15.25 -0.29 2.68
N ASN A 140 -15.04 -1.22 3.61
CA ASN A 140 -14.92 -0.90 5.03
C ASN A 140 -13.64 -0.10 5.33
N SER A 141 -12.53 -0.39 4.64
CA SER A 141 -11.29 0.39 4.75
C SER A 141 -11.47 1.83 4.26
N TRP A 142 -12.26 2.03 3.19
CA TRP A 142 -12.62 3.39 2.74
C TRP A 142 -13.44 4.17 3.77
N LYS A 143 -14.39 3.51 4.45
CA LYS A 143 -15.12 4.13 5.57
C LYS A 143 -14.17 4.58 6.66
N LYS A 144 -13.18 3.75 7.01
CA LYS A 144 -12.14 4.08 8.00
C LYS A 144 -11.27 5.26 7.58
N ILE A 145 -10.86 5.34 6.31
CA ILE A 145 -10.15 6.53 5.80
C ILE A 145 -11.02 7.79 5.97
N ASN A 146 -12.31 7.72 5.64
CA ASN A 146 -13.20 8.87 5.77
C ASN A 146 -13.39 9.29 7.23
N GLU A 147 -13.56 8.34 8.16
CA GLU A 147 -13.63 8.58 9.61
C GLU A 147 -12.37 9.30 10.12
N GLU A 148 -11.18 8.80 9.76
CA GLU A 148 -9.89 9.38 10.18
C GLU A 148 -9.66 10.80 9.63
N ILE A 149 -10.24 11.12 8.46
CA ILE A 149 -10.16 12.47 7.87
C ILE A 149 -11.02 13.47 8.65
N LEU A 150 -12.18 13.05 9.19
CA LEU A 150 -13.08 13.94 9.92
C LEU A 150 -12.49 14.44 11.23
N ASP A 151 -11.55 13.70 11.82
CA ASP A 151 -10.87 14.08 13.07
C ASP A 151 -9.93 15.30 12.89
N ASN A 152 -9.66 15.76 11.64
CA ASN A 152 -8.82 16.93 11.33
C ASN A 152 -7.41 16.92 11.97
N ARG A 153 -6.95 15.78 12.50
CA ARG A 153 -5.63 15.61 13.14
C ARG A 153 -4.49 15.61 12.14
N PHE A 154 -4.79 15.40 10.86
CA PHE A 154 -3.81 15.15 9.82
C PHE A 154 -3.70 16.31 8.85
N SER A 155 -2.47 16.61 8.41
CA SER A 155 -2.26 17.63 7.39
C SER A 155 -2.96 17.24 6.08
N ARG A 156 -3.38 18.25 5.31
CA ARG A 156 -4.00 18.06 3.99
C ARG A 156 -3.11 17.24 3.05
N ALA A 157 -1.79 17.40 3.15
CA ALA A 157 -0.82 16.65 2.36
C ALA A 157 -0.90 15.14 2.65
N ILE A 158 -0.97 14.75 3.92
CA ILE A 158 -1.05 13.35 4.33
C ILE A 158 -2.39 12.73 3.93
N VAL A 159 -3.49 13.44 4.19
CA VAL A 159 -4.82 13.01 3.78
C VAL A 159 -4.90 12.79 2.27
N ASN A 160 -4.36 13.72 1.48
CA ASN A 160 -4.36 13.59 0.02
C ASN A 160 -3.47 12.44 -0.45
N LEU A 161 -2.28 12.26 0.14
CA LEU A 161 -1.40 11.15 -0.19
C LEU A 161 -2.09 9.81 0.05
N SER A 162 -2.68 9.60 1.23
CA SER A 162 -3.36 8.35 1.58
C SER A 162 -4.55 8.08 0.64
N LYS A 163 -5.43 9.06 0.41
CA LYS A 163 -6.56 8.89 -0.53
C LYS A 163 -6.10 8.57 -1.94
N ASN A 164 -5.11 9.31 -2.44
CA ASN A 164 -4.65 9.15 -3.81
C ASN A 164 -3.88 7.84 -3.99
N MET A 165 -3.15 7.37 -2.97
CA MET A 165 -2.53 6.05 -3.01
C MET A 165 -3.57 4.94 -3.17
N ALA A 166 -4.64 4.95 -2.35
CA ALA A 166 -5.73 4.00 -2.47
C ALA A 166 -6.44 4.06 -3.85
N ARG A 167 -6.75 5.27 -4.34
CA ARG A 167 -7.39 5.47 -5.66
C ARG A 167 -6.53 5.01 -6.82
N THR A 168 -5.24 5.33 -6.77
CA THR A 168 -4.28 4.94 -7.80
C THR A 168 -4.18 3.42 -7.87
N ALA A 169 -4.11 2.73 -6.73
CA ALA A 169 -4.11 1.27 -6.70
C ALA A 169 -5.38 0.68 -7.33
N GLN A 170 -6.55 1.18 -6.94
CA GLN A 170 -7.81 0.72 -7.53
C GLN A 170 -7.85 0.97 -9.05
N CYS A 171 -7.33 2.09 -9.54
CA CYS A 171 -7.24 2.37 -10.97
C CYS A 171 -6.29 1.41 -11.71
N ILE A 172 -5.12 1.13 -11.13
CA ILE A 172 -4.12 0.22 -11.70
C ILE A 172 -4.68 -1.20 -11.82
N TYR A 173 -5.36 -1.68 -10.78
CA TYR A 173 -5.77 -3.08 -10.66
C TYR A 173 -7.23 -3.36 -11.07
N GLN A 174 -7.99 -2.34 -11.48
CA GLN A 174 -9.41 -2.46 -11.83
C GLN A 174 -9.67 -3.52 -12.91
N HIS A 175 -8.75 -3.64 -13.87
CA HIS A 175 -8.88 -4.47 -15.07
C HIS A 175 -7.87 -5.62 -15.11
N GLY A 176 -7.34 -6.04 -13.95
CA GLY A 176 -6.28 -7.03 -13.82
C GLY A 176 -4.94 -6.41 -13.41
N ASP A 177 -3.85 -7.15 -13.57
CA ASP A 177 -2.51 -6.67 -13.22
C ASP A 177 -2.06 -5.51 -14.14
N GLY A 178 -2.18 -4.28 -13.66
CA GLY A 178 -1.75 -3.09 -14.39
C GLY A 178 -0.23 -2.88 -14.48
N PHE A 179 0.57 -3.71 -13.81
CA PHE A 179 2.04 -3.59 -13.78
C PHE A 179 2.75 -4.71 -14.56
N GLY A 180 2.58 -5.96 -14.14
CA GLY A 180 3.37 -7.08 -14.64
C GLY A 180 2.83 -7.62 -15.97
N THR A 181 1.54 -7.88 -16.04
CA THR A 181 0.88 -8.47 -17.22
C THR A 181 -0.25 -7.59 -17.77
N SER A 182 -0.05 -6.28 -17.81
CA SER A 182 -1.08 -5.32 -18.23
C SER A 182 -1.68 -5.65 -19.60
N THR A 183 -3.00 -5.65 -19.67
CA THR A 183 -3.82 -5.95 -20.86
C THR A 183 -3.94 -4.74 -21.80
N GLY A 184 -3.24 -3.64 -21.52
CA GLY A 184 -3.22 -2.42 -22.34
C GLY A 184 -4.00 -1.24 -21.74
N VAL A 185 -4.99 -1.49 -20.87
CA VAL A 185 -5.80 -0.40 -20.27
C VAL A 185 -4.93 0.61 -19.50
N THR A 186 -3.98 0.13 -18.70
CA THR A 186 -3.04 1.01 -17.98
C THR A 186 -2.21 1.86 -18.93
N LYS A 187 -1.77 1.28 -20.05
CA LYS A 187 -1.04 2.00 -21.11
C LYS A 187 -1.91 3.08 -21.73
N ASP A 188 -3.17 2.79 -22.02
CA ASP A 188 -4.11 3.76 -22.59
C ASP A 188 -4.39 4.92 -21.62
N CYS A 189 -4.55 4.63 -20.33
CA CYS A 189 -4.67 5.66 -19.29
C CYS A 189 -3.44 6.58 -19.25
N ILE A 190 -2.23 6.02 -19.33
CA ILE A 190 -0.98 6.79 -19.36
C ILE A 190 -0.91 7.66 -20.62
N ILE A 191 -1.20 7.08 -21.79
CA ILE A 191 -1.20 7.82 -23.06
C ILE A 191 -2.19 8.98 -22.99
N SER A 192 -3.41 8.72 -22.53
CA SER A 192 -4.46 9.74 -22.44
C SER A 192 -4.16 10.85 -21.43
N SER A 193 -3.47 10.53 -20.32
CA SER A 193 -3.28 11.48 -19.22
C SER A 193 -1.97 12.27 -19.29
N ILE A 194 -0.92 11.67 -19.86
CA ILE A 194 0.44 12.24 -19.85
C ILE A 194 0.89 12.65 -21.25
N LEU A 195 0.57 11.85 -22.27
CA LEU A 195 1.14 12.03 -23.61
C LEU A 195 0.21 12.80 -24.55
N ARG A 196 -1.11 12.66 -24.40
CA ARG A 196 -2.09 13.35 -25.24
C ARG A 196 -2.48 14.69 -24.63
N PRO A 197 -2.24 15.81 -25.33
CA PRO A 197 -2.75 17.10 -24.89
C PRO A 197 -4.27 17.12 -25.00
N ILE A 198 -4.92 17.86 -24.09
CA ILE A 198 -6.34 18.17 -24.20
C ILE A 198 -6.47 19.23 -25.31
N PRO A 199 -7.24 18.98 -26.39
CA PRO A 199 -7.50 19.99 -27.41
C PRO A 199 -8.10 21.24 -26.76
N ILE A 200 -7.54 22.40 -27.08
CA ILE A 200 -8.03 23.72 -26.64
C ILE A 200 -9.01 24.23 -27.70
#